data_AF-A0A7Z1Q9N0-F1
#
_entry.id   AF-A0A7Z1Q9N0-F1
#
_cell.length_a   1.000
_cell.length_b   1.000
_cell.length_c   1.000
_cell.angle_alpha   90.00
_cell.angle_beta   90.00
_cell.angle_gamma   90.00
#
_symmetry.space_group_name_H-M   'P 1'
#
loop_
_entity.id
_entity.type
_entity.pdbx_description
1 polymer ?
#
loop_
_entity_poly.entity_id
_entity_poly.type
_entity_poly.pdbx_seq_one_letter_code
_entity_poly.pdbx_strand_id
1 'polypeptide(L)'
;MTGNSGTALGVKAKVTAENSVALGFESVASRADEVNIGGKNNTGRYLGGVKEGVHNDDAVNLKQMNSAKKEAISTANKHSDENLKSANTYTDTAKKEAISTANKHSDE
;
A
#
# COMPACT_ATOMS: atom_id res chain seq x y z
N MET A 1 34.64 4.61 -8.39
CA MET A 1 33.60 5.45 -7.78
C MET A 1 33.73 6.83 -8.40
N THR A 2 32.65 7.44 -8.88
CA THR A 2 32.71 8.74 -9.59
C THR A 2 31.83 9.83 -8.99
N GLY A 3 30.93 9.51 -8.05
CA GLY A 3 30.19 10.52 -7.29
C GLY A 3 31.00 11.02 -6.10
N ASN A 4 30.98 12.32 -5.84
CA ASN A 4 31.54 12.89 -4.61
C ASN A 4 30.83 12.28 -3.39
N SER A 5 31.59 11.96 -2.34
CA SER A 5 31.08 11.48 -1.04
C SER A 5 30.29 10.16 -1.02
N GLY A 6 30.43 9.30 -2.04
CA GLY A 6 29.79 7.98 -2.07
C GLY A 6 30.50 6.84 -1.30
N THR A 7 29.83 5.71 -1.09
CA THR A 7 30.42 4.49 -0.51
C THR A 7 30.06 3.26 -1.34
N ALA A 8 31.07 2.48 -1.75
CA ALA A 8 30.86 1.22 -2.46
C ALA A 8 31.33 0.05 -1.59
N LEU A 9 30.40 -0.80 -1.14
CA LEU A 9 30.69 -1.97 -0.31
C LEU A 9 30.34 -3.26 -1.05
N GLY A 10 31.33 -3.89 -1.68
CA GLY A 10 31.17 -5.18 -2.36
C GLY A 10 32.01 -5.29 -3.63
N VAL A 11 32.37 -6.53 -4.01
CA VAL A 11 33.11 -6.76 -5.27
C VAL A 11 32.26 -6.27 -6.43
N LYS A 12 32.85 -5.42 -7.29
CA LYS A 12 32.19 -4.74 -8.42
C LYS A 12 31.02 -3.81 -8.05
N ALA A 13 30.84 -3.45 -6.78
CA ALA A 13 29.90 -2.39 -6.41
C ALA A 13 30.31 -1.06 -7.05
N LYS A 14 29.35 -0.26 -7.53
CA LYS A 14 29.61 0.99 -8.25
C LYS A 14 28.68 2.10 -7.74
N VAL A 15 29.27 3.20 -7.30
CA VAL A 15 28.55 4.46 -7.06
C VAL A 15 28.85 5.43 -8.20
N THR A 16 27.79 5.89 -8.87
CA THR A 16 27.86 6.90 -9.93
C THR A 16 27.22 8.23 -9.56
N ALA A 17 26.40 8.27 -8.50
CA ALA A 17 25.74 9.47 -8.00
C ALA A 17 26.39 10.00 -6.71
N GLU A 18 26.18 11.28 -6.44
CA GLU A 18 26.69 11.97 -5.24
C GLU A 18 25.99 11.50 -3.97
N ASN A 19 26.71 11.48 -2.85
CA ASN A 19 26.18 11.16 -1.52
C ASN A 19 25.39 9.83 -1.44
N SER A 20 25.85 8.79 -2.14
CA SER A 20 25.11 7.52 -2.26
C SER A 20 25.93 6.29 -1.85
N VAL A 21 25.25 5.21 -1.49
CA VAL A 21 25.83 3.93 -1.06
C VAL A 21 25.41 2.79 -1.97
N ALA A 22 26.37 2.09 -2.58
CA ALA A 22 26.12 0.83 -3.26
C ALA A 22 26.52 -0.34 -2.34
N LEU A 23 25.55 -1.13 -1.90
CA LEU A 23 25.73 -2.19 -0.89
C LEU A 23 25.52 -3.58 -1.50
N GLY A 24 26.60 -4.35 -1.66
CA GLY A 24 26.61 -5.73 -2.15
C GLY A 24 27.39 -5.95 -3.45
N PHE A 25 27.63 -7.22 -3.78
CA PHE A 25 28.28 -7.64 -5.04
C PHE A 25 27.55 -7.07 -6.26
N GLU A 26 28.26 -6.40 -7.15
CA GLU A 26 27.70 -5.77 -8.36
C GLU A 26 26.59 -4.73 -8.13
N SER A 27 26.40 -4.25 -6.89
CA SER A 27 25.39 -3.22 -6.59
C SER A 27 25.68 -1.89 -7.29
N VAL A 28 24.64 -1.17 -7.74
CA VAL A 28 24.80 0.12 -8.43
C VAL A 28 23.93 1.20 -7.81
N ALA A 29 24.54 2.20 -7.19
CA ALA A 29 23.84 3.39 -6.71
C ALA A 29 23.97 4.53 -7.73
N SER A 30 22.86 4.84 -8.40
CA SER A 30 22.79 5.76 -9.53
C SER A 30 21.90 6.99 -9.32
N ARG A 31 21.21 7.10 -8.18
CA ARG A 31 20.50 8.31 -7.75
C ARG A 31 21.25 8.97 -6.61
N ALA A 32 21.20 10.30 -6.51
CA ALA A 32 21.78 11.04 -5.39
C ALA A 32 21.04 10.70 -4.09
N ASP A 33 21.74 10.74 -2.97
CA ASP A 33 21.18 10.48 -1.63
C ASP A 33 20.53 9.08 -1.47
N GLU A 34 21.02 8.08 -2.21
CA GLU A 34 20.44 6.73 -2.25
C GLU A 34 21.33 5.68 -1.56
N VAL A 35 20.71 4.75 -0.83
CA VAL A 35 21.33 3.44 -0.51
C VAL A 35 20.73 2.38 -1.44
N ASN A 36 21.51 1.89 -2.40
CA ASN A 36 21.08 0.86 -3.34
C ASN A 36 21.67 -0.52 -2.98
N ILE A 37 20.79 -1.50 -2.77
CA ILE A 37 21.15 -2.89 -2.45
C ILE A 37 21.04 -3.84 -3.64
N GLY A 38 20.70 -3.35 -4.83
CA GLY A 38 20.48 -4.13 -6.05
C GLY A 38 21.61 -3.95 -7.06
N GLY A 39 21.79 -4.95 -7.91
CA GLY A 39 22.79 -4.94 -8.97
C GLY A 39 22.31 -4.39 -10.31
N LYS A 40 23.17 -4.49 -11.32
CA LYS A 40 22.80 -4.23 -12.73
C LYS A 40 21.60 -5.10 -13.14
N ASN A 41 20.88 -4.65 -14.17
CA ASN A 41 19.75 -5.36 -14.77
C ASN A 41 18.63 -5.71 -13.78
N ASN A 42 18.36 -4.84 -12.80
CA ASN A 42 17.25 -5.01 -11.85
C ASN A 42 17.37 -6.25 -10.94
N THR A 43 18.58 -6.73 -10.68
CA THR A 43 18.83 -7.82 -9.73
C THR A 43 18.65 -7.32 -8.29
N GLY A 44 17.46 -7.48 -7.72
CA GLY A 44 17.15 -7.08 -6.35
C GLY A 44 17.71 -8.02 -5.28
N ARG A 45 17.80 -7.53 -4.04
CA ARG A 45 18.09 -8.33 -2.84
C ARG A 45 16.94 -8.23 -1.85
N TYR A 46 16.73 -9.27 -1.07
CA TYR A 46 15.83 -9.20 0.09
C TYR A 46 16.46 -8.37 1.20
N LEU A 47 15.70 -7.43 1.75
CA LEU A 47 16.04 -6.74 2.99
C LEU A 47 15.21 -7.32 4.13
N GLY A 48 15.82 -8.25 4.89
CA GLY A 48 15.19 -8.93 6.02
C GLY A 48 15.50 -8.28 7.36
N GLY A 49 14.73 -8.65 8.40
CA GLY A 49 14.96 -8.17 9.78
C GLY A 49 14.49 -6.74 10.05
N VAL A 50 13.73 -6.14 9.13
CA VAL A 50 13.14 -4.80 9.28
C VAL A 50 12.04 -4.85 10.34
N LYS A 51 12.26 -4.17 11.47
CA LYS A 51 11.24 -3.98 12.51
C LYS A 51 10.10 -3.12 11.97
N GLU A 52 8.97 -3.12 12.67
CA GLU A 52 7.87 -2.23 12.30
C GLU A 52 8.30 -0.78 12.49
N GLY A 53 8.08 0.03 11.45
CA GLY A 53 8.33 1.47 11.52
C GLY A 53 7.34 2.15 12.46
N VAL A 54 7.84 3.12 13.23
CA VAL A 54 7.10 3.91 14.22
C VAL A 54 7.09 5.39 13.85
N HIS A 55 8.18 5.89 13.26
CA HIS A 55 8.30 7.25 12.74
C HIS A 55 7.93 7.33 11.26
N ASN A 56 7.64 8.55 10.78
CA ASN A 56 7.17 8.78 9.40
C ASN A 56 8.22 8.39 8.33
N ASP A 57 9.49 8.34 8.69
CA ASP A 57 10.65 8.04 7.86
C ASP A 57 11.23 6.64 8.12
N ASP A 58 10.59 5.82 8.94
CA ASP A 58 10.98 4.43 9.13
C ASP A 58 10.59 3.56 7.93
N ALA A 59 11.40 2.54 7.64
CA ALA A 59 11.05 1.54 6.65
C ALA A 59 9.84 0.71 7.10
N VAL A 60 8.88 0.52 6.19
CA VAL A 60 7.70 -0.33 6.41
C VAL A 60 8.03 -1.78 6.05
N ASN A 61 7.74 -2.73 6.94
CA ASN A 61 7.93 -4.15 6.65
C ASN A 61 6.66 -4.80 6.04
N LEU A 62 6.80 -6.03 5.53
CA LEU A 62 5.69 -6.75 4.88
C LEU A 62 4.50 -7.01 5.82
N LYS A 63 4.74 -7.14 7.13
CA LYS A 63 3.66 -7.32 8.11
C LYS A 63 2.76 -6.08 8.17
N GLN A 64 3.35 -4.89 8.29
CA GLN A 64 2.60 -3.62 8.29
C GLN A 64 1.82 -3.42 6.98
N MET A 65 2.42 -3.70 5.83
CA MET A 65 1.74 -3.62 4.52
C MET A 65 0.53 -4.56 4.46
N ASN A 66 0.67 -5.80 4.92
CA ASN A 66 -0.42 -6.77 4.94
C ASN A 66 -1.53 -6.36 5.91
N SER A 67 -1.20 -5.77 7.06
CA SER A 67 -2.19 -5.23 8.01
C SER A 67 -2.98 -4.08 7.38
N ALA A 68 -2.30 -3.08 6.80
CA ALA A 68 -2.94 -1.95 6.13
C ALA A 68 -3.86 -2.42 4.98
N LYS A 69 -3.41 -3.40 4.18
CA LYS A 69 -4.23 -4.00 3.12
C LYS A 69 -5.50 -4.65 3.68
N LYS A 70 -5.40 -5.40 4.79
CA LYS A 70 -6.56 -6.05 5.43
C LYS A 70 -7.55 -5.01 5.96
N GLU A 71 -7.06 -3.97 6.62
CA GLU A 71 -7.88 -2.87 7.13
C GLU A 71 -8.62 -2.15 6.01
N ALA A 72 -7.93 -1.82 4.92
CA ALA A 72 -8.54 -1.17 3.76
C ALA A 72 -9.67 -2.02 3.15
N ILE A 73 -9.45 -3.33 2.98
CA ILE A 73 -10.49 -4.26 2.48
C ILE A 73 -11.67 -4.34 3.45
N SER A 74 -11.39 -4.43 4.76
CA SER A 74 -12.44 -4.49 5.78
C SER A 74 -13.32 -3.25 5.77
N THR A 75 -12.72 -2.05 5.66
CA THR A 75 -13.46 -0.79 5.57
C THR A 75 -14.30 -0.72 4.30
N ALA A 76 -13.76 -1.15 3.16
CA ALA A 76 -14.50 -1.18 1.89
C ALA A 76 -15.71 -2.12 1.93
N ASN A 77 -15.56 -3.31 2.51
CA ASN A 77 -16.66 -4.27 2.68
C ASN A 77 -17.74 -3.70 3.62
N LYS A 78 -17.33 -3.11 4.75
CA LYS A 78 -18.27 -2.47 5.68
C LYS A 78 -19.12 -1.39 5.00
N HIS A 79 -18.50 -0.52 4.21
CA HIS A 79 -19.26 0.49 3.45
C HIS A 79 -20.19 -0.11 2.40
N SER A 80 -19.78 -1.20 1.75
CA SER A 80 -20.64 -1.92 0.79
C SER A 80 -21.87 -2.51 1.48
N ASP A 81 -21.69 -3.11 2.66
CA ASP A 81 -22.80 -3.68 3.45
C ASP A 81 -23.75 -2.58 3.97
N GLU A 82 -23.21 -1.45 4.41
CA GLU A 82 -24.01 -0.28 4.83
C GLU A 82 -24.84 0.30 3.68
N ASN A 83 -24.25 0.41 2.49
CA ASN A 83 -24.95 0.84 1.29
C ASN A 83 -26.05 -0.14 0.89
N LEU A 84 -25.78 -1.44 0.92
CA LEU A 84 -26.77 -2.48 0.63
C LEU A 84 -27.93 -2.41 1.63
N LYS A 85 -27.64 -2.25 2.91
CA LYS A 85 -28.66 -2.09 3.96
C LYS A 85 -29.52 -0.85 3.74
N SER A 86 -28.90 0.26 3.37
CA SER A 86 -29.61 1.53 3.08
C SER A 86 -30.52 1.38 1.86
N ALA A 87 -30.03 0.75 0.79
CA ALA A 87 -30.81 0.47 -0.42
C ALA A 87 -32.00 -0.50 -0.16
N ASN A 88 -31.77 -1.55 0.63
CA ASN A 88 -32.82 -2.46 1.07
C ASN A 88 -33.87 -1.73 1.89
N THR A 89 -33.45 -0.91 2.87
CA THR A 89 -34.36 -0.12 3.71
C THR A 89 -35.22 0.83 2.87
N TYR A 90 -34.61 1.54 1.91
CA TYR A 90 -35.34 2.41 0.98
C TYR A 90 -36.38 1.62 0.17
N THR A 91 -35.99 0.47 -0.38
CA THR A 91 -36.88 -0.38 -1.19
C THR A 91 -38.03 -0.96 -0.35
N ASP A 92 -37.76 -1.37 0.89
CA ASP A 92 -38.76 -1.93 1.80
C ASP A 92 -39.78 -0.88 2.23
N THR A 93 -39.33 0.35 2.54
CA THR A 93 -40.20 1.49 2.83
C THR A 93 -41.09 1.80 1.63
N ALA A 94 -40.50 1.95 0.43
CA ALA A 94 -41.25 2.26 -0.79
C ALA A 94 -42.30 1.17 -1.10
N LYS A 95 -41.97 -0.11 -0.92
CA LYS A 95 -42.93 -1.23 -1.05
C LYS A 95 -44.06 -1.14 -0.05
N LYS A 96 -43.75 -0.87 1.22
CA LYS A 96 -44.76 -0.74 2.28
C LYS A 96 -45.72 0.41 2.02
N GLU A 97 -45.22 1.56 1.57
CA GLU A 97 -46.02 2.72 1.20
C GLU A 97 -46.92 2.44 -0.01
N ALA A 98 -46.38 1.78 -1.03
CA ALA A 98 -47.16 1.37 -2.21
C ALA A 98 -48.30 0.40 -1.84
N ILE A 99 -48.03 -0.62 -1.01
CA ILE A 99 -49.04 -1.56 -0.52
C ILE A 99 -50.11 -0.82 0.31
N SER A 100 -49.69 0.07 1.20
CA SER A 100 -50.62 0.86 2.02
C SER A 100 -51.55 1.74 1.17
N THR A 101 -51.01 2.35 0.12
CA THR A 101 -51.78 3.19 -0.81
C THR A 101 -52.79 2.37 -1.60
N ALA A 102 -52.37 1.19 -2.09
CA ALA A 102 -53.23 0.27 -2.84
C ALA A 102 -54.38 -0.27 -1.98
N ASN A 103 -54.10 -0.67 -0.74
CA ASN A 103 -55.13 -1.15 0.19
C ASN A 103 -56.16 -0.05 0.48
N LYS A 104 -55.73 1.20 0.71
CA LYS A 104 -56.64 2.32 0.95
C LYS A 104 -57.62 2.55 -0.21
N HIS A 105 -57.16 2.43 -1.46
CA HIS A 105 -58.00 2.56 -2.65
C HIS A 105 -58.97 1.39 -2.87
N SER A 106 -58.74 0.24 -2.22
CA SER A 106 -59.58 -0.95 -2.37
C SER A 106 -60.82 -0.92 -1.46
N ASP A 107 -60.81 -0.03 -0.46
CA ASP A 107 -61.83 0.10 0.57
C ASP A 107 -62.77 1.31 0.33
N GLU A 108 -62.56 2.10 -0.74
CA GLU A 108 -63.38 3.23 -1.20
C GLU A 108 -64.32 2.82 -2.35
#